data_AF-A0A665TAC1-F1
#
_entry.id   AF-A0A665TAC1-F1
#
_cell.length_a   1.000
_cell.length_b   1.000
_cell.length_c   1.000
_cell.angle_alpha   90.00
_cell.angle_beta   90.00
_cell.angle_gamma   90.00
#
_symmetry.space_group_name_H-M   'P 1'
#
loop_
_entity.id
_entity.type
_entity.pdbx_description
1 polymer ?
#
loop_
_entity_poly.entity_id
_entity_poly.type
_entity_poly.pdbx_seq_one_letter_code
_entity_poly.pdbx_strand_id
1 'polypeptide(L)'
;MKAHSGEAVVFVRIRPTDNFASGLIECPPDGKESKRGQPSSWSFRLEGVLQDVSQEDVYTRVCARVVQGALNGYNGTFFCLYRTNN
;
A
#
# COMPACT_ATOMS: atom_id res chain seq x y z
N MET A 1 -7.95 -28.36 -0.54
CA MET A 1 -8.16 -26.90 -0.56
C MET A 1 -6.82 -26.25 -0.22
N LYS A 2 -6.27 -25.38 -1.07
CA LYS A 2 -4.95 -24.77 -0.83
C LYS A 2 -5.07 -23.74 0.28
N ALA A 3 -4.28 -23.89 1.34
CA ALA A 3 -4.10 -22.83 2.32
C ALA A 3 -3.55 -21.60 1.60
N HIS A 4 -4.31 -20.50 1.60
CA HIS A 4 -3.75 -19.21 1.22
C HIS A 4 -2.68 -18.87 2.25
N SER A 5 -1.44 -18.66 1.82
CA SER A 5 -0.36 -18.26 2.72
C SER A 5 -0.78 -16.99 3.45
N GLY A 6 -0.80 -17.05 4.78
CA GLY A 6 -1.25 -15.97 5.67
C GLY A 6 -0.24 -14.83 5.79
N GLU A 7 0.31 -14.37 4.67
CA GLU A 7 1.26 -13.27 4.67
C GLU A 7 0.51 -11.94 4.78
N ALA A 8 1.01 -11.09 5.69
CA ALA A 8 0.48 -9.75 5.87
C ALA A 8 0.81 -8.93 4.62
N VAL A 9 -0.24 -8.41 3.96
CA VAL A 9 -0.09 -7.58 2.77
C VAL A 9 -0.13 -6.11 3.17
N VAL A 10 0.85 -5.35 2.70
CA VAL A 10 1.03 -3.94 3.07
C VAL A 10 0.96 -3.07 1.81
N PHE A 11 0.04 -2.09 1.85
CA PHE A 11 -0.08 -1.04 0.86
C PHE A 11 0.21 0.31 1.50
N VAL A 12 0.74 1.24 0.72
CA VAL A 12 0.84 2.66 1.10
C VAL A 12 -0.15 3.45 0.25
N ARG A 13 -1.04 4.22 0.90
CA ARG A 13 -1.91 5.17 0.22
C ARG A 13 -1.39 6.59 0.43
N ILE A 14 -1.12 7.27 -0.67
CA ILE A 14 -0.74 8.68 -0.66
C ILE A 14 -2.00 9.51 -0.84
N ARG A 15 -2.24 10.44 0.09
CA ARG A 15 -3.35 11.39 -0.02
C ARG A 15 -3.11 12.30 -1.23
N PRO A 16 -4.11 12.50 -2.12
CA PRO A 16 -4.01 13.49 -3.19
C PRO A 16 -3.66 14.87 -2.63
N THR A 17 -2.63 15.51 -3.17
CA THR A 17 -2.11 16.79 -2.67
C THR A 17 -1.39 17.53 -3.79
N ASP A 18 -1.67 18.82 -3.95
CA ASP A 18 -1.01 19.65 -4.98
C ASP A 18 0.49 19.86 -4.68
N ASN A 19 0.85 19.82 -3.39
CA ASN A 19 2.22 19.96 -2.90
C ASN A 19 2.86 18.60 -2.60
N PHE A 20 2.92 17.71 -3.59
CA PHE A 20 3.60 16.43 -3.42
C PHE A 20 5.11 16.63 -3.32
N ALA A 21 5.75 16.02 -2.32
CA ALA A 21 7.19 16.12 -2.08
C ALA A 21 8.01 15.25 -3.04
N SER A 22 7.92 15.52 -4.34
CA SER A 22 8.59 14.78 -5.43
C SER A 22 10.13 14.80 -5.36
N GLY A 23 10.71 15.68 -4.55
CA GLY A 23 12.13 15.69 -4.23
C GLY A 23 12.55 14.73 -3.12
N LEU A 24 11.60 14.17 -2.35
CA LEU A 24 11.84 13.31 -1.20
C LEU A 24 11.21 11.91 -1.35
N ILE A 25 10.06 11.82 -2.03
CA ILE A 25 9.31 10.57 -2.21
C ILE A 25 9.30 10.20 -3.69
N GLU A 26 9.74 8.98 -3.98
CA GLU A 26 9.73 8.40 -5.31
C GLU A 26 9.03 7.05 -5.29
N CYS A 27 8.15 6.84 -6.28
CA CYS A 27 7.40 5.60 -6.45
C CYS A 27 7.79 5.00 -7.81
N PRO A 28 8.98 4.36 -7.92
CA PRO A 28 9.40 3.75 -9.17
C PRO A 28 8.47 2.57 -9.54
N PRO A 29 8.36 2.22 -10.83
CA PRO A 29 7.63 1.03 -11.25
C PRO A 29 8.16 -0.23 -10.58
N ASP A 30 7.31 -1.25 -10.44
CA ASP A 30 7.66 -2.50 -9.79
C ASP A 30 8.98 -3.08 -10.33
N GLY A 31 9.85 -3.46 -9.40
CA GLY A 31 11.17 -4.03 -9.70
C GLY A 31 12.26 -3.02 -10.09
N LYS A 32 11.96 -1.71 -10.11
CA LYS A 32 12.97 -0.66 -10.31
C LYS A 32 13.32 0.00 -8.99
N GLU A 33 14.61 0.01 -8.67
CA GLU A 33 15.12 0.72 -7.50
C GLU A 33 15.38 2.20 -7.86
N SER A 34 15.14 3.10 -6.90
CA SER A 34 15.43 4.53 -7.12
C SER A 34 16.92 4.74 -7.34
N LYS A 35 17.25 5.55 -8.35
CA LYS A 35 18.64 5.91 -8.69
C LYS A 35 19.13 7.14 -7.92
N ARG A 36 18.27 7.79 -7.13
CA ARG A 36 18.62 8.99 -6.35
C ARG A 36 19.04 8.58 -4.94
N GLY A 37 20.26 8.07 -4.84
CA GLY A 37 20.91 7.79 -3.56
C GLY A 37 21.38 9.08 -2.90
N GLN A 38 20.55 9.68 -2.06
CA GLN A 38 21.03 10.57 -1.00
C GLN A 38 21.59 9.70 0.15
N PRO A 39 22.60 10.16 0.92
CA PRO A 39 23.20 9.39 2.01
C PRO A 39 22.22 8.86 3.08
N SER A 40 20.98 9.40 3.12
CA SER A 40 19.90 9.03 4.03
C SER A 40 18.64 8.48 3.31
N SER A 41 18.79 7.86 2.14
CA SER A 41 17.65 7.26 1.42
C SER A 41 17.23 5.91 2.00
N TRP A 42 15.92 5.68 2.14
CA TRP A 42 15.33 4.37 2.48
C TRP A 42 14.47 3.86 1.33
N SER A 43 14.54 2.55 1.08
CA SER A 43 13.67 1.86 0.12
C SER A 43 12.77 0.87 0.86
N PHE A 44 11.52 0.78 0.43
CA PHE A 44 10.53 -0.14 0.98
C PHE A 44 9.99 -1.00 -0.14
N ARG A 45 9.93 -2.32 0.09
CA ARG A 45 9.19 -3.25 -0.77
C ARG A 45 7.79 -3.42 -0.18
N LEU A 46 6.79 -3.16 -0.99
CA LEU A 46 5.38 -3.14 -0.62
C LEU A 46 4.60 -3.91 -1.70
N GLU A 47 3.38 -4.32 -1.39
CA GLU A 47 2.48 -4.90 -2.40
C GLU A 47 2.06 -3.85 -3.44
N GLY A 48 1.96 -2.59 -3.02
CA GLY A 48 1.71 -1.49 -3.93
C GLY A 48 1.60 -0.12 -3.27
N VAL A 49 1.77 0.91 -4.09
CA VAL A 49 1.53 2.31 -3.73
C VAL A 49 0.25 2.79 -4.45
N LEU A 50 -0.68 3.32 -3.67
CA LEU A 50 -1.98 3.81 -4.11
C LEU A 50 -1.95 5.35 -4.10
N GLN A 51 -1.59 5.94 -5.23
CA GLN A 51 -1.51 7.39 -5.42
C GLN A 51 -2.62 7.86 -6.37
N ASP A 52 -3.35 8.90 -5.97
CA ASP A 52 -4.42 9.53 -6.76
C ASP A 52 -5.50 8.55 -7.27
N VAL A 53 -5.77 7.51 -6.48
CA VAL A 53 -6.79 6.49 -6.75
C VAL A 53 -8.12 6.78 -6.04
N SER A 54 -9.21 6.28 -6.63
CA SER A 54 -10.55 6.37 -6.04
C SER A 54 -10.70 5.50 -4.79
N GLN A 55 -11.75 5.73 -3.99
CA GLN A 55 -12.06 4.85 -2.84
C GLN A 55 -12.43 3.43 -3.30
N GLU A 56 -13.09 3.30 -4.45
CA GLU A 56 -13.46 2.02 -5.05
C GLU A 56 -12.22 1.21 -5.44
N ASP A 57 -11.22 1.86 -6.02
CA ASP A 57 -9.94 1.23 -6.33
C ASP A 57 -9.21 0.73 -5.08
N VAL A 58 -9.22 1.54 -4.00
CA VAL A 58 -8.63 1.15 -2.72
C VAL A 58 -9.34 -0.08 -2.14
N TYR A 59 -10.67 -0.07 -2.13
CA TYR A 59 -11.45 -1.22 -1.67
C TYR A 59 -11.12 -2.48 -2.48
N THR A 60 -11.12 -2.35 -3.81
CA THR A 60 -10.90 -3.46 -4.73
C THR A 60 -9.51 -4.08 -4.54
N ARG A 61 -8.48 -3.26 -4.36
CA ARG A 61 -7.09 -3.75 -4.22
C ARG A 61 -6.76 -4.25 -2.81
N VAL A 62 -7.32 -3.63 -1.77
CA VAL A 62 -6.92 -3.91 -0.37
C VAL A 62 -7.94 -4.77 0.38
N CYS A 63 -9.23 -4.43 0.27
CA CYS A 63 -10.27 -4.95 1.15
C CYS A 63 -11.01 -6.14 0.54
N ALA A 64 -11.19 -6.18 -0.78
CA ALA A 64 -12.03 -7.18 -1.45
C ALA A 64 -11.64 -8.62 -1.11
N ARG A 65 -10.33 -8.92 -1.07
CA ARG A 65 -9.82 -10.25 -0.72
C ARG A 65 -10.13 -10.64 0.73
N VAL A 66 -10.07 -9.69 1.66
CA VAL A 66 -10.41 -9.92 3.07
C VAL A 66 -11.90 -10.22 3.23
N VAL A 67 -12.75 -9.44 2.57
CA VAL A 67 -14.21 -9.64 2.58
C VAL A 67 -14.59 -10.97 1.94
N GLN A 68 -14.01 -11.31 0.80
CA GLN A 68 -14.24 -12.60 0.14
C GLN A 68 -13.75 -13.77 1.00
N GLY A 69 -12.64 -13.61 1.71
CA GLY A 69 -12.17 -14.56 2.72
C GLY A 69 -13.20 -14.80 3.81
N ALA A 70 -13.78 -13.73 4.37
CA ALA A 70 -14.82 -13.82 5.39
C ALA A 70 -16.07 -14.55 4.89
N LEU A 71 -16.52 -14.31 3.66
CA LEU A 71 -17.64 -15.05 3.05
C LEU A 71 -17.35 -16.55 2.90
N ASN A 72 -16.08 -16.92 2.75
CA ASN A 72 -15.63 -18.32 2.68
C ASN A 72 -15.31 -18.93 4.06
N GLY A 73 -15.61 -18.23 5.16
CA GLY A 73 -15.39 -18.71 6.53
C GLY A 73 -13.99 -18.47 7.09
N TYR A 74 -13.18 -17.60 6.47
CA TYR A 74 -11.85 -17.24 6.97
C TYR A 74 -11.87 -15.94 7.76
N ASN A 75 -11.13 -15.90 8.87
CA ASN A 75 -10.88 -14.66 9.59
C ASN A 75 -9.94 -13.77 8.77
N GLY A 76 -10.19 -12.46 8.81
CA GLY A 76 -9.32 -11.48 8.17
C GLY A 76 -9.39 -10.14 8.87
N THR A 77 -8.24 -9.47 8.93
CA THR A 77 -8.10 -8.15 9.58
C THR A 77 -7.47 -7.20 8.57
N PHE A 78 -7.99 -5.98 8.50
CA PHE A 78 -7.31 -4.85 7.86
C PHE A 78 -7.30 -3.69 8.85
N PHE A 79 -6.26 -2.85 8.78
CA PHE A 79 -6.14 -1.68 9.63
C PHE A 79 -5.48 -0.54 8.85
N CYS A 80 -5.78 0.69 9.26
CA CYS A 80 -5.19 1.89 8.68
C CYS A 80 -4.26 2.53 9.70
N LEU A 81 -2.97 2.63 9.37
CA LEU A 81 -2.00 3.42 10.15
C LEU A 81 -1.76 4.73 9.43
N TYR A 82 -1.93 5.83 10.16
CA TYR A 82 -1.60 7.16 9.67
C TYR A 82 -1.17 8.04 10.83
N ARG A 83 -0.37 9.07 10.53
CA ARG A 83 -0.04 10.11 11.48
C ARG A 83 -1.05 11.24 11.37
N THR A 84 -1.64 11.64 12.50
CA THR A 84 -2.39 12.89 12.59
C THR A 84 -1.41 14.06 12.70
N ASN A 85 -1.71 15.18 12.02
CA ASN A 85 -0.99 16.42 12.30
C ASN A 85 -1.47 16.94 13.65
N ASN A 86 -0.53 17.34 14.51
CA ASN A 86 -0.77 18.08 15.74
C ASN A 86 -0.33 19.52 15.48
#